data_AF-A0A2S2R236-F1
#
_entry.id   AF-A0A2S2R236-F1
#
_cell.length_a   1.000
_cell.length_b   1.000
_cell.length_c   1.000
_cell.angle_alpha   90.00
_cell.angle_beta   90.00
_cell.angle_gamma   90.00
#
_symmetry.space_group_name_H-M   'P 1'
#
loop_
_entity.id
_entity.type
_entity.pdbx_description
1 polymer ?
#
loop_
_entity_poly.entity_id
_entity_poly.type
_entity_poly.pdbx_seq_one_letter_code
_entity_poly.pdbx_strand_id
1 'polypeptide(L)'
;MLWLMQLRNLFRTQLPRMPVRYITRLVFDTKHKTLALLKDGVPIGGICFCPFVSQGFTEIVFCAVKVDQQENGYGTQLMNHLKDYHIQHNILNFLTYADKLAIEYFKKQGFTQDVRISKKIHQEYIKHYQGAILMHCELNPKIIYTQLTSVIRLQKEIVKNLVEEKHRKIERHFPGLTCFLDGVRMVTIESIPGVMDTGWIPSTRSTRNSRVTEESTDIDVLAKHLKKVLVYIKNNSLSEPFLTPVDKKVPGYYELIKYPMDLSTITKRLSSGYYVTRKLFIADMKRMFTNCKTFNPEDSYWSNCAVELDRLFQIKMKELGLWDY
;
A
#
# COMPACT_ATOMS: atom_id res chain seq x y z
N MET A 1 -11.79 38.57 -19.08
CA MET A 1 -11.63 37.84 -20.37
C MET A 1 -10.21 37.27 -20.55
N LEU A 2 -9.15 38.06 -20.29
CA LEU A 2 -7.75 37.63 -20.46
C LEU A 2 -7.38 36.34 -19.68
N TRP A 3 -7.78 36.23 -18.40
CA TRP A 3 -7.48 35.02 -17.62
C TRP A 3 -8.14 33.75 -18.15
N LEU A 4 -9.40 33.81 -18.61
CA LEU A 4 -10.09 32.65 -19.21
C LEU A 4 -9.39 32.20 -20.50
N MET A 5 -8.89 33.14 -21.30
CA MET A 5 -8.11 32.81 -22.50
C MET A 5 -6.79 32.12 -22.14
N GLN A 6 -6.10 32.59 -21.10
CA GLN A 6 -4.87 31.95 -20.61
C GLN A 6 -5.14 30.56 -20.02
N LEU A 7 -6.21 30.39 -19.24
CA LEU A 7 -6.62 29.07 -18.71
C LEU A 7 -7.06 28.12 -19.82
N ARG A 8 -7.79 28.60 -20.83
CA ARG A 8 -8.12 27.82 -22.03
C ARG A 8 -6.87 27.30 -22.73
N ASN A 9 -5.84 28.15 -22.87
CA ASN A 9 -4.57 27.74 -23.45
C ASN A 9 -3.82 26.75 -22.56
N LEU A 10 -3.86 26.93 -21.24
CA LEU A 10 -3.31 25.99 -20.27
C LEU A 10 -3.99 24.62 -20.38
N PHE A 11 -5.32 24.56 -20.36
CA PHE A 11 -6.07 23.30 -20.53
C PHE A 11 -5.76 22.63 -21.87
N ARG A 12 -5.68 23.39 -22.97
CA ARG A 12 -5.27 22.85 -24.26
C ARG A 12 -3.91 22.16 -24.20
N THR A 13 -2.93 22.78 -23.55
CA THR A 13 -1.57 22.22 -23.46
C THR A 13 -1.51 21.01 -22.53
N GLN A 14 -2.23 21.05 -21.41
CA GLN A 14 -2.20 19.98 -20.39
C GLN A 14 -3.11 18.79 -20.72
N LEU A 15 -4.10 18.98 -21.59
CA LEU A 15 -5.09 17.95 -21.97
C LEU A 15 -5.04 17.73 -23.50
N PRO A 16 -3.94 17.15 -24.04
CA PRO A 16 -3.72 17.05 -25.49
C PRO A 16 -4.76 16.18 -26.22
N ARG A 17 -5.44 15.28 -25.51
CA ARG A 17 -6.52 14.44 -26.06
C ARG A 17 -7.86 15.18 -26.21
N MET A 18 -7.99 16.35 -25.59
CA MET A 18 -9.23 17.14 -25.61
C MET A 18 -9.23 18.12 -26.80
N PRO A 19 -10.25 18.09 -27.69
CA PRO A 19 -10.30 18.99 -28.83
C PRO A 19 -10.30 20.47 -28.42
N VAL A 20 -9.50 21.30 -29.08
CA VAL A 20 -9.38 22.74 -28.74
C VAL A 20 -10.72 23.48 -28.82
N ARG A 21 -11.54 23.17 -29.83
CA ARG A 21 -12.89 23.73 -29.98
C ARG A 21 -13.77 23.36 -28.80
N TYR A 22 -13.64 22.14 -28.28
CA TYR A 22 -14.38 21.65 -27.13
C TYR A 22 -13.99 22.40 -25.85
N ILE A 23 -12.68 22.48 -25.56
CA ILE A 23 -12.16 23.24 -24.41
C ILE A 23 -12.63 24.69 -24.47
N THR A 24 -12.46 25.34 -25.62
CA THR A 24 -12.86 26.74 -25.82
C THR A 24 -14.33 26.92 -25.53
N ARG A 25 -15.19 26.08 -26.12
CA ARG A 25 -16.63 26.18 -25.91
C ARG A 25 -16.99 26.12 -24.44
N LEU A 26 -16.46 25.15 -23.67
CA LEU A 26 -16.84 24.98 -22.28
C LEU A 26 -16.22 26.02 -21.33
N VAL A 27 -14.97 26.44 -21.55
CA VAL A 27 -14.35 27.47 -20.71
C VAL A 27 -15.07 28.83 -20.82
N PHE A 28 -15.65 29.12 -21.98
CA PHE A 28 -16.41 30.36 -22.23
C PHE A 28 -17.93 30.17 -22.16
N ASP A 29 -18.42 28.98 -21.82
CA ASP A 29 -19.85 28.70 -21.66
C ASP A 29 -20.36 29.32 -20.36
N THR A 30 -21.51 29.99 -20.41
CA THR A 30 -22.07 30.72 -19.24
C THR A 30 -22.58 29.80 -18.13
N LYS A 31 -22.82 28.51 -18.42
CA LYS A 31 -23.17 27.49 -17.42
C LYS A 31 -21.94 26.95 -16.68
N HIS A 32 -20.75 27.17 -17.24
CA HIS A 32 -19.49 26.71 -16.66
C HIS A 32 -18.83 27.84 -15.87
N LYS A 33 -18.13 27.45 -14.81
CA LYS A 33 -17.30 28.34 -14.01
C LYS A 33 -15.89 27.79 -13.97
N THR A 34 -14.90 28.66 -13.82
CA THR A 34 -13.50 28.23 -13.66
C THR A 34 -12.91 28.85 -12.41
N LEU A 35 -12.48 28.02 -11.46
CA LEU A 35 -11.62 28.44 -10.36
C LEU A 35 -10.20 28.60 -10.91
N ALA A 36 -9.65 29.81 -10.82
CA ALA A 36 -8.32 30.15 -11.31
C ALA A 36 -7.34 30.29 -10.15
N LEU A 37 -6.17 29.67 -10.26
CA LEU A 37 -5.03 29.92 -9.39
C LEU A 37 -4.08 30.88 -10.08
N LEU A 38 -3.90 32.07 -9.48
CA LEU A 38 -3.04 33.12 -9.99
C LEU A 38 -1.74 33.18 -9.18
N LYS A 39 -0.61 33.35 -9.86
CA LYS A 39 0.68 33.69 -9.27
C LYS A 39 1.20 34.91 -10.01
N ASP A 40 1.49 35.98 -9.27
CA ASP A 40 1.93 37.27 -9.83
C ASP A 40 0.98 37.80 -10.93
N GLY A 41 -0.33 37.66 -10.70
CA GLY A 41 -1.39 38.08 -11.64
C GLY A 41 -1.60 37.16 -12.85
N VAL A 42 -0.80 36.09 -12.98
CA VAL A 42 -0.84 35.14 -14.10
C VAL A 42 -1.46 33.80 -13.65
N PRO A 43 -2.48 33.27 -14.37
CA PRO A 43 -2.98 31.92 -14.16
C PRO A 43 -1.89 30.85 -14.32
N ILE A 44 -1.69 30.06 -13.27
CA ILE A 44 -0.79 28.90 -13.25
C ILE A 44 -1.53 27.57 -13.13
N GLY A 45 -2.84 27.60 -12.88
CA GLY A 45 -3.69 26.42 -12.86
C GLY A 45 -5.15 26.80 -12.72
N GLY A 46 -6.03 25.81 -12.91
CA GLY A 46 -7.45 26.02 -12.67
C GLY A 46 -8.28 24.76 -12.77
N ILE A 47 -9.52 24.88 -12.28
CA ILE A 47 -10.55 23.84 -12.37
C ILE A 47 -11.78 24.44 -13.03
N CYS A 48 -12.13 23.96 -14.23
CA CYS A 48 -13.38 24.28 -14.90
C CYS A 48 -14.45 23.27 -14.47
N PHE A 49 -15.62 23.77 -14.06
CA PHE A 49 -16.70 22.96 -13.51
C PHE A 49 -18.08 23.49 -13.92
N CYS A 50 -19.09 22.61 -13.90
CA CYS A 50 -20.47 22.92 -14.20
C CYS A 50 -21.36 22.47 -13.01
N PRO A 51 -21.96 23.40 -12.25
CA PRO A 51 -22.82 23.05 -11.13
C PRO A 51 -24.24 22.69 -11.59
N PHE A 52 -24.76 21.56 -11.12
CA PHE A 52 -26.13 21.10 -11.32
C PHE A 52 -26.88 21.19 -9.99
N VAL A 53 -27.23 22.43 -9.59
CA VAL A 53 -27.75 22.75 -8.25
C VAL A 53 -28.98 21.91 -7.89
N SER A 54 -29.95 21.80 -8.81
CA SER A 54 -31.19 21.02 -8.59
C SER A 54 -30.93 19.52 -8.42
N GLN A 55 -29.84 19.01 -8.99
CA GLN A 55 -29.43 17.60 -8.92
C GLN A 55 -28.45 17.34 -7.75
N GLY A 56 -27.99 18.38 -7.06
CA GLY A 56 -27.13 18.27 -5.88
C GLY A 56 -25.69 17.83 -6.17
N PHE A 57 -25.18 18.05 -7.39
CA PHE A 57 -23.79 17.74 -7.76
C PHE A 57 -23.16 18.80 -8.68
N THR A 58 -21.83 18.77 -8.77
CA THR A 58 -21.04 19.54 -9.75
C THR A 58 -20.22 18.58 -10.60
N GLU A 59 -20.24 18.80 -11.92
CA GLU A 59 -19.30 18.15 -12.85
C GLU A 59 -17.98 18.92 -12.86
N ILE A 60 -16.86 18.24 -12.57
CA ILE A 60 -15.52 18.77 -12.84
C ILE A 60 -15.15 18.39 -14.26
N VAL A 61 -15.04 19.40 -15.13
CA VAL A 61 -14.85 19.26 -16.57
C VAL A 61 -13.37 19.27 -16.93
N PHE A 62 -12.61 20.24 -16.42
CA PHE A 62 -11.16 20.33 -16.65
C PHE A 62 -10.45 20.62 -15.33
N CYS A 63 -9.29 20.00 -15.12
CA CYS A 63 -8.43 20.26 -13.95
C CYS A 63 -6.98 20.20 -14.42
N ALA A 64 -6.23 21.30 -14.29
CA ALA A 64 -4.85 21.35 -14.73
C ALA A 64 -4.03 22.43 -14.01
N VAL A 65 -2.73 22.18 -13.90
CA VAL A 65 -1.71 23.11 -13.40
C VAL A 65 -0.56 23.12 -14.42
N LYS A 66 0.11 24.25 -14.62
CA LYS A 66 1.29 24.34 -15.50
C LYS A 66 2.36 23.34 -15.06
N VAL A 67 3.04 22.73 -16.02
CA VAL A 67 4.04 21.66 -15.78
C VAL A 67 5.12 22.09 -14.79
N ASP A 68 5.68 23.29 -14.96
CA ASP A 68 6.73 23.86 -14.12
C ASP A 68 6.25 24.19 -12.68
N GLN A 69 4.94 24.16 -12.45
CA GLN A 69 4.32 24.37 -11.16
C GLN A 69 3.70 23.08 -10.59
N GLN A 70 3.76 21.96 -11.32
CA GLN A 70 3.30 20.66 -10.80
C GLN A 70 4.18 20.22 -9.61
N GLU A 71 3.67 19.27 -8.82
CA GLU A 71 4.33 18.74 -7.60
C GLU A 71 4.50 19.72 -6.42
N ASN A 72 4.25 21.01 -6.61
CA ASN A 72 4.26 22.04 -5.53
C ASN A 72 2.98 22.07 -4.68
N GLY A 73 2.08 21.11 -4.84
CA GLY A 73 0.82 21.03 -4.07
C GLY A 73 -0.34 21.91 -4.57
N TYR A 74 -0.14 22.73 -5.61
CA TYR A 74 -1.18 23.63 -6.15
C TYR A 74 -2.46 22.93 -6.61
N GLY A 75 -2.36 21.70 -7.15
CA GLY A 75 -3.54 20.93 -7.53
C GLY A 75 -4.43 20.60 -6.32
N THR A 76 -3.82 20.11 -5.23
CA THR A 76 -4.52 19.87 -3.96
C THR A 76 -5.09 21.16 -3.39
N GLN A 77 -4.34 22.26 -3.43
CA GLN A 77 -4.84 23.56 -2.98
C GLN A 77 -6.08 24.00 -3.78
N LEU A 78 -6.02 23.96 -5.11
CA LEU A 78 -7.16 24.26 -5.99
C LEU A 78 -8.39 23.42 -5.63
N MET A 79 -8.21 22.11 -5.46
CA MET A 79 -9.30 21.21 -5.10
C MET A 79 -9.88 21.52 -3.71
N ASN A 80 -9.04 21.79 -2.72
CA ASN A 80 -9.49 22.15 -1.37
C ASN A 80 -10.32 23.44 -1.37
N HIS A 81 -9.87 24.47 -2.07
CA HIS A 81 -10.66 25.70 -2.25
C HIS A 81 -11.97 25.45 -3.00
N LEU A 82 -11.96 24.58 -4.01
CA LEU A 82 -13.17 24.21 -4.74
C LEU A 82 -14.18 23.49 -3.86
N LYS A 83 -13.72 22.58 -2.99
CA LYS A 83 -14.57 21.87 -2.02
C LYS A 83 -15.21 22.82 -1.03
N ASP A 84 -14.41 23.69 -0.39
CA ASP A 84 -14.91 24.67 0.57
C ASP A 84 -15.94 25.60 -0.08
N TYR A 85 -15.68 26.06 -1.32
CA TYR A 85 -16.64 26.83 -2.11
C TYR A 85 -17.96 26.08 -2.31
N HIS A 86 -17.93 24.80 -2.67
CA HIS A 86 -19.16 24.04 -2.93
C HIS A 86 -19.94 23.68 -1.66
N ILE A 87 -19.25 23.43 -0.55
CA ILE A 87 -19.89 23.25 0.77
C ILE A 87 -20.68 24.50 1.15
N GLN A 88 -20.12 25.70 0.94
CA GLN A 88 -20.83 26.97 1.16
C GLN A 88 -22.06 27.15 0.27
N HIS A 89 -22.11 26.50 -0.89
CA HIS A 89 -23.23 26.54 -1.83
C HIS A 89 -24.14 25.30 -1.71
N ASN A 90 -23.98 24.51 -0.65
CA ASN A 90 -24.78 23.32 -0.35
C ASN A 90 -24.76 22.25 -1.45
N ILE A 91 -23.65 22.14 -2.19
CA ILE A 91 -23.40 21.08 -3.18
C ILE A 91 -22.32 20.17 -2.60
N LEU A 92 -22.69 18.93 -2.29
CA LEU A 92 -21.82 17.99 -1.57
C LEU A 92 -21.28 16.86 -2.45
N ASN A 93 -21.47 16.94 -3.76
CA ASN A 93 -21.07 15.87 -4.66
C ASN A 93 -20.31 16.42 -5.86
N PHE A 94 -19.14 15.84 -6.12
CA PHE A 94 -18.41 16.02 -7.37
C PHE A 94 -18.44 14.75 -8.21
N LEU A 95 -18.66 14.93 -9.51
CA LEU A 95 -18.51 13.90 -10.51
C LEU A 95 -17.51 14.36 -11.56
N THR A 96 -16.67 13.44 -12.02
CA THR A 96 -15.68 13.75 -13.06
C THR A 96 -15.33 12.51 -13.85
N TYR A 97 -15.01 12.69 -15.13
CA TYR A 97 -14.38 11.66 -15.94
C TYR A 97 -12.87 11.86 -15.90
N ALA A 98 -12.18 10.94 -15.23
CA ALA A 98 -10.73 10.97 -15.09
C ALA A 98 -10.05 10.09 -16.14
N ASP A 99 -9.10 10.67 -16.88
CA ASP A 99 -8.15 9.89 -17.69
C ASP A 99 -7.26 9.03 -16.78
N LYS A 100 -6.75 7.91 -17.32
CA LYS A 100 -5.90 6.95 -16.57
C LYS A 100 -4.77 7.60 -15.77
N LEU A 101 -4.12 8.62 -16.34
CA LEU A 101 -3.01 9.35 -15.71
C LEU A 101 -3.45 10.25 -14.55
N ALA A 102 -4.72 10.66 -14.50
CA ALA A 102 -5.25 11.55 -13.48
C ALA A 102 -5.94 10.80 -12.31
N ILE A 103 -6.19 9.49 -12.44
CA ILE A 103 -6.91 8.69 -11.43
C ILE A 103 -6.23 8.79 -10.06
N GLU A 104 -4.90 8.70 -10.01
CA GLU A 104 -4.18 8.75 -8.73
C GLU A 104 -4.32 10.12 -8.07
N TYR A 105 -4.27 11.21 -8.85
CA TYR A 105 -4.55 12.55 -8.35
C TYR A 105 -5.95 12.62 -7.74
N PHE A 106 -6.99 12.21 -8.47
CA PHE A 106 -8.37 12.26 -7.97
C PHE A 106 -8.58 11.36 -6.74
N LYS A 107 -7.96 10.17 -6.68
CA LYS A 107 -7.96 9.33 -5.47
C LYS A 107 -7.36 10.05 -4.27
N LYS A 108 -6.22 10.74 -4.43
CA LYS A 108 -5.61 11.57 -3.36
C LYS A 108 -6.53 12.71 -2.93
N GLN A 109 -7.39 13.20 -3.83
CA GLN A 109 -8.41 14.19 -3.52
C GLN A 109 -9.71 13.57 -2.94
N GLY A 110 -9.76 12.28 -2.63
CA GLY A 110 -10.94 11.63 -2.04
C GLY A 110 -12.03 11.25 -3.04
N PHE A 111 -11.69 11.13 -4.33
CA PHE A 111 -12.59 10.52 -5.31
C PHE A 111 -12.48 9.00 -5.32
N THR A 112 -13.59 8.33 -5.55
CA THR A 112 -13.71 6.88 -5.70
C THR A 112 -14.41 6.51 -7.02
N GLN A 113 -14.26 5.28 -7.48
CA GLN A 113 -15.05 4.73 -8.60
C GLN A 113 -16.42 4.22 -8.14
N ASP A 114 -16.63 4.12 -6.82
CA ASP A 114 -17.93 3.81 -6.21
C ASP A 114 -18.84 5.04 -6.29
N VAL A 115 -19.59 5.18 -7.38
CA VAL A 115 -20.48 6.31 -7.61
C VAL A 115 -21.79 6.09 -6.84
N ARG A 116 -21.93 6.79 -5.71
CA ARG A 116 -23.09 6.63 -4.81
C ARG A 116 -24.34 7.39 -5.25
N ILE A 117 -24.19 8.36 -6.14
CA ILE A 117 -25.32 9.10 -6.72
C ILE A 117 -26.02 8.21 -7.75
N SER A 118 -27.34 8.11 -7.66
CA SER A 118 -28.15 7.35 -8.62
C SER A 118 -27.84 7.75 -10.07
N LYS A 119 -27.68 6.75 -10.96
CA LYS A 119 -27.46 6.95 -12.40
C LYS A 119 -28.52 7.86 -13.04
N LYS A 120 -29.77 7.76 -12.60
CA LYS A 120 -30.88 8.60 -13.08
C LYS A 120 -30.65 10.10 -12.88
N ILE A 121 -29.84 10.49 -11.88
CA ILE A 121 -29.61 11.89 -11.53
C ILE A 121 -28.54 12.54 -12.43
N HIS A 122 -27.59 11.76 -12.95
CA HIS A 122 -26.40 12.31 -13.62
C HIS A 122 -26.19 11.86 -15.07
N GLN A 123 -26.80 10.73 -15.48
CA GLN A 123 -26.54 10.10 -16.78
C GLN A 123 -26.88 10.99 -17.99
N GLU A 124 -27.87 11.88 -17.86
CA GLU A 124 -28.26 12.80 -18.94
C GLU A 124 -27.49 14.14 -18.91
N TYR A 125 -26.77 14.42 -17.83
CA TYR A 125 -26.14 15.72 -17.57
C TYR A 125 -24.64 15.71 -17.82
N ILE A 126 -23.97 14.58 -17.53
CA ILE A 126 -22.51 14.46 -17.62
C ILE A 126 -22.12 13.83 -18.94
N LYS A 127 -21.09 14.39 -19.58
CA LYS A 127 -20.60 13.85 -20.86
C LYS A 127 -19.67 12.67 -20.64
N HIS A 128 -19.90 11.61 -21.39
CA HIS A 128 -19.00 10.46 -21.45
C HIS A 128 -17.74 10.78 -22.28
N TYR A 129 -16.58 10.37 -21.79
CA TYR A 129 -15.31 10.46 -22.51
C TYR A 129 -14.72 9.07 -22.70
N GLN A 130 -14.34 8.74 -23.93
CA GLN A 130 -13.81 7.43 -24.27
C GLN A 130 -12.49 7.18 -23.53
N GLY A 131 -12.41 6.06 -22.81
CA GLY A 131 -11.21 5.68 -22.06
C GLY A 131 -11.02 6.41 -20.73
N ALA A 132 -11.96 7.27 -20.33
CA ALA A 132 -12.00 7.88 -19.01
C ALA A 132 -12.88 7.07 -18.05
N ILE A 133 -12.57 7.17 -16.76
CA ILE A 133 -13.32 6.50 -15.69
C ILE A 133 -14.13 7.53 -14.93
N LEU A 134 -15.43 7.27 -14.74
CA LEU A 134 -16.27 8.10 -13.90
C LEU A 134 -15.83 7.94 -12.44
N MET A 135 -15.61 9.06 -11.76
CA MET A 135 -15.23 9.11 -10.37
C MET A 135 -16.14 10.06 -9.59
N HIS A 136 -16.42 9.72 -8.34
CA HIS A 136 -17.31 10.45 -7.43
C HIS A 136 -16.54 10.87 -6.17
N CYS A 137 -16.74 12.11 -5.72
CA CYS A 137 -16.29 12.58 -4.41
C CYS A 137 -17.49 13.14 -3.64
N GLU A 138 -17.74 12.55 -2.48
CA GLU A 138 -18.72 13.02 -1.50
C GLU A 138 -18.00 13.97 -0.51
N LEU A 139 -18.48 15.20 -0.39
CA LEU A 139 -17.91 16.23 0.46
C LEU A 139 -18.50 16.13 1.88
N ASN A 140 -17.63 16.25 2.88
CA ASN A 140 -18.07 16.31 4.27
C ASN A 140 -18.21 17.78 4.71
N PRO A 141 -19.42 18.29 4.98
CA PRO A 141 -19.65 19.69 5.33
C PRO A 141 -19.02 20.11 6.67
N LYS A 142 -18.58 19.15 7.51
CA LYS A 142 -17.90 19.43 8.78
C LYS A 142 -16.39 19.71 8.62
N ILE A 143 -15.84 19.51 7.42
CA ILE A 143 -14.41 19.68 7.15
C ILE A 143 -14.19 21.00 6.39
N ILE A 144 -13.25 21.81 6.90
CA ILE A 144 -12.68 22.95 6.17
C ILE A 144 -11.43 22.42 5.43
N TYR A 145 -11.57 22.11 4.15
CA TYR A 145 -10.55 21.41 3.37
C TYR A 145 -9.28 22.25 3.20
N THR A 146 -9.40 23.58 3.11
CA THR A 146 -8.24 24.48 3.06
C THR A 146 -7.37 24.44 4.33
N GLN A 147 -7.93 24.02 5.47
CA GLN A 147 -7.21 23.88 6.74
C GLN A 147 -6.87 22.42 7.09
N LEU A 148 -7.25 21.47 6.23
CA LEU A 148 -7.17 20.04 6.52
C LEU A 148 -5.78 19.58 6.96
N THR A 149 -4.72 20.02 6.28
CA THR A 149 -3.35 19.66 6.63
C THR A 149 -2.97 20.12 8.04
N SER A 150 -3.32 21.35 8.41
CA SER A 150 -3.05 21.92 9.73
C SER A 150 -3.83 21.19 10.82
N VAL A 151 -5.11 20.89 10.55
CA VAL A 151 -5.97 20.13 11.48
C VAL A 151 -5.44 18.71 11.69
N ILE A 152 -5.07 17.99 10.63
CA ILE A 152 -4.50 16.64 10.74
C ILE A 152 -3.20 16.66 11.54
N ARG A 153 -2.33 17.67 11.32
CA ARG A 153 -1.08 17.81 12.06
C ARG A 153 -1.35 17.99 13.56
N LEU A 154 -2.27 18.89 13.92
CA LEU A 154 -2.66 19.12 15.31
C LEU A 154 -3.29 17.87 15.94
N GLN A 155 -4.17 17.17 15.22
CA GLN A 155 -4.77 15.93 15.70
C GLN A 155 -3.71 14.85 15.98
N LYS A 156 -2.72 14.68 15.08
CA LYS A 156 -1.62 13.74 15.27
C LYS A 156 -0.78 14.09 16.50
N GLU A 157 -0.51 15.38 16.72
CA GLU A 157 0.23 15.85 17.89
C GLU A 157 -0.53 15.59 19.19
N ILE A 158 -1.83 15.88 19.23
CA ILE A 158 -2.68 15.57 20.38
C ILE A 158 -2.68 14.07 20.68
N VAL A 159 -2.88 13.22 19.66
CA VAL A 159 -2.87 11.76 19.84
C VAL A 159 -1.51 11.29 20.34
N LYS A 160 -0.41 11.81 19.79
CA LYS A 160 0.95 11.49 20.23
C LYS A 160 1.13 11.86 21.71
N ASN A 161 0.74 13.06 22.12
CA ASN A 161 0.85 13.51 23.51
C ASN A 161 0.02 12.65 24.47
N LEU A 162 -1.20 12.26 24.06
CA LEU A 162 -2.04 11.35 24.84
C LEU A 162 -1.42 9.95 24.98
N VAL A 163 -0.81 9.42 23.91
CA VAL A 163 -0.09 8.15 23.92
C VAL A 163 1.12 8.24 24.85
N GLU A 164 1.90 9.32 24.79
CA GLU A 164 3.06 9.53 25.68
C GLU A 164 2.65 9.69 27.15
N GLU A 165 1.57 10.41 27.45
CA GLU A 165 1.06 10.54 28.82
C GLU A 165 0.58 9.19 29.37
N LYS A 166 -0.13 8.42 28.55
CA LYS A 166 -0.52 7.05 28.90
C LYS A 166 0.70 6.15 29.06
N HIS A 167 1.70 6.28 28.20
CA HIS A 167 2.94 5.52 28.29
C HIS A 167 3.63 5.81 29.61
N ARG A 168 3.89 7.08 29.98
CA ARG A 168 4.51 7.44 31.26
C ARG A 168 3.78 6.91 32.50
N LYS A 169 2.45 6.77 32.44
CA LYS A 169 1.64 6.21 33.55
C LYS A 169 1.73 4.68 33.65
N ILE A 170 2.00 4.00 32.54
CA ILE A 170 2.01 2.53 32.41
C ILE A 170 3.44 1.98 32.33
N GLU A 171 4.42 2.83 31.98
CA GLU A 171 5.82 2.49 31.78
C GLU A 171 6.38 1.91 33.07
N ARG A 172 6.75 0.63 32.97
CA ARG A 172 7.42 -0.13 34.01
C ARG A 172 8.73 -0.60 33.43
N HIS A 173 9.84 -0.17 34.02
CA HIS A 173 11.15 -0.70 33.70
C HIS A 173 11.39 -1.97 34.50
N PHE A 174 11.48 -3.10 33.80
CA PHE A 174 11.86 -4.36 34.41
C PHE A 174 13.36 -4.56 34.30
N PRO A 175 14.03 -5.11 35.32
CA PRO A 175 15.45 -5.42 35.23
C PRO A 175 15.71 -6.44 34.12
N GLY A 176 16.90 -6.38 33.51
CA GLY A 176 17.33 -7.36 32.53
C GLY A 176 17.41 -8.77 33.14
N LEU A 177 17.15 -9.79 32.33
CA LEU A 177 17.21 -11.19 32.76
C LEU A 177 18.65 -11.60 33.09
N THR A 178 18.95 -11.87 34.36
CA THR A 178 20.31 -12.23 34.83
C THR A 178 20.59 -13.73 34.82
N CYS A 179 19.56 -14.57 34.79
CA CYS A 179 19.68 -16.04 34.87
C CYS A 179 20.57 -16.68 33.79
N PHE A 180 20.78 -16.00 32.66
CA PHE A 180 21.70 -16.46 31.61
C PHE A 180 23.18 -16.42 32.04
N LEU A 181 23.54 -15.55 33.00
CA LEU A 181 24.88 -15.49 33.59
C LEU A 181 25.19 -16.77 34.39
N ASP A 182 24.16 -17.39 34.95
CA ASP A 182 24.24 -18.64 35.71
C ASP A 182 24.20 -19.89 34.80
N GLY A 183 24.35 -19.72 33.49
CA GLY A 183 24.41 -20.81 32.51
C GLY A 183 23.05 -21.35 32.04
N VAL A 184 21.93 -20.74 32.47
CA VAL A 184 20.59 -21.06 31.96
C VAL A 184 20.52 -20.71 30.48
N ARG A 185 20.09 -21.65 29.62
CA ARG A 185 20.02 -21.44 28.16
C ARG A 185 18.63 -21.06 27.64
N MET A 186 17.57 -21.30 28.43
CA MET A 186 16.19 -21.02 28.07
C MET A 186 15.39 -20.59 29.31
N VAL A 187 14.49 -19.62 29.12
CA VAL A 187 13.51 -19.18 30.13
C VAL A 187 12.11 -19.31 29.55
N THR A 188 11.14 -19.62 30.41
CA THR A 188 9.73 -19.66 30.01
C THR A 188 9.19 -18.23 29.88
N ILE A 189 8.28 -17.98 28.93
CA ILE A 189 7.75 -16.62 28.70
C ILE A 189 7.02 -16.09 29.94
N GLU A 190 6.37 -16.99 30.69
CA GLU A 190 5.72 -16.72 31.97
C GLU A 190 6.69 -16.20 33.03
N SER A 191 7.96 -16.56 32.95
CA SER A 191 8.98 -16.13 33.91
C SER A 191 9.56 -14.74 33.60
N ILE A 192 9.21 -14.15 32.45
CA ILE A 192 9.68 -12.82 32.05
C ILE A 192 8.86 -11.75 32.79
N PRO A 193 9.49 -10.88 33.60
CA PRO A 193 8.79 -9.83 34.33
C PRO A 193 8.00 -8.90 33.39
N GLY A 194 6.78 -8.56 33.79
CA GLY A 194 5.90 -7.65 33.05
C GLY A 194 5.12 -8.26 31.90
N VAL A 195 5.44 -9.48 31.45
CA VAL A 195 4.72 -10.11 30.33
C VAL A 195 3.27 -10.41 30.70
N MET A 196 3.02 -10.99 31.87
CA MET A 196 1.65 -11.29 32.33
C MET A 196 0.82 -10.00 32.54
N ASP A 197 1.45 -8.90 32.96
CA ASP A 197 0.79 -7.62 33.18
C ASP A 197 0.26 -6.98 31.88
N THR A 198 0.78 -7.39 30.71
CA THR A 198 0.28 -6.94 29.40
C THR A 198 -1.05 -7.58 29.00
N GLY A 199 -1.57 -8.51 29.81
CA GLY A 199 -2.69 -9.38 29.42
C GLY A 199 -2.25 -10.49 28.46
N TRP A 200 -0.95 -10.76 28.36
CA TRP A 200 -0.44 -11.92 27.66
C TRP A 200 -0.89 -13.19 28.39
N ILE A 201 -1.50 -14.10 27.64
CA ILE A 201 -1.99 -15.37 28.16
C ILE A 201 -1.09 -16.46 27.57
N PRO A 202 -0.55 -17.37 28.40
CA PRO A 202 0.13 -18.56 27.93
C PRO A 202 -0.70 -19.29 26.88
N SER A 203 -0.06 -19.64 25.75
CA SER A 203 -0.70 -20.39 24.66
C SER A 203 -1.31 -21.72 25.14
N THR A 204 -0.93 -22.20 26.33
CA THR A 204 -1.43 -23.41 26.97
C THR A 204 -2.82 -23.28 27.60
N ARG A 205 -3.47 -22.10 27.58
CA ARG A 205 -4.88 -21.93 28.03
C ARG A 205 -5.75 -21.04 27.14
N SER A 206 -5.35 -20.76 25.90
CA SER A 206 -6.34 -20.28 24.92
C SER A 206 -7.10 -21.47 24.37
N THR A 207 -8.22 -21.80 25.01
CA THR A 207 -9.33 -22.49 24.37
C THR A 207 -9.67 -21.78 23.07
N ARG A 208 -9.13 -22.30 21.96
CA ARG A 208 -9.73 -22.56 20.64
C ARG A 208 -10.58 -21.50 19.91
N ASN A 209 -10.89 -20.32 20.48
CA ASN A 209 -11.87 -19.40 19.89
C ASN A 209 -11.40 -17.94 19.92
N SER A 210 -10.34 -17.60 19.17
CA SER A 210 -10.20 -16.28 18.51
C SER A 210 -8.86 -16.14 17.78
N ARG A 211 -8.76 -16.84 16.64
CA ARG A 211 -8.14 -16.37 15.39
C ARG A 211 -8.41 -17.43 14.33
N VAL A 212 -9.70 -17.53 13.99
CA VAL A 212 -10.13 -18.11 12.72
C VAL A 212 -9.69 -17.13 11.64
N THR A 213 -8.51 -17.37 11.09
CA THR A 213 -8.20 -17.12 9.68
C THR A 213 -7.17 -18.18 9.28
N GLU A 214 -7.69 -19.25 8.68
CA GLU A 214 -7.06 -20.07 7.64
C GLU A 214 -5.74 -20.78 8.01
N GLU A 215 -5.87 -21.94 8.68
CA GLU A 215 -5.64 -23.26 8.07
C GLU A 215 -5.50 -24.31 9.16
N SER A 216 -6.60 -24.99 9.46
CA SER A 216 -6.59 -26.24 10.21
C SER A 216 -6.06 -27.38 9.34
N THR A 217 -4.82 -27.29 8.87
CA THR A 217 -4.09 -28.51 8.52
C THR A 217 -3.53 -29.07 9.82
N ASP A 218 -3.89 -30.32 10.10
CA ASP A 218 -3.18 -31.14 11.09
C ASP A 218 -1.66 -30.98 10.87
N ILE A 219 -0.91 -30.69 11.93
CA ILE A 219 0.53 -30.41 11.87
C ILE A 219 1.26 -31.56 11.17
N ASP A 220 0.79 -32.79 11.34
CA ASP A 220 1.35 -33.97 10.68
C ASP A 220 1.05 -33.98 9.17
N VAL A 221 -0.14 -33.53 8.78
CA VAL A 221 -0.53 -33.37 7.36
C VAL A 221 0.28 -32.25 6.71
N LEU A 222 0.46 -31.13 7.40
CA LEU A 222 1.30 -30.03 6.93
C LEU A 222 2.75 -30.51 6.76
N ALA A 223 3.33 -31.15 7.77
CA ALA A 223 4.69 -31.70 7.69
C ALA A 223 4.84 -32.68 6.53
N LYS A 224 3.84 -33.52 6.26
CA LYS A 224 3.81 -34.43 5.11
C LYS A 224 3.81 -33.68 3.78
N HIS A 225 3.04 -32.60 3.64
CA HIS A 225 3.05 -31.77 2.43
C HIS A 225 4.37 -31.03 2.25
N LEU A 226 4.90 -30.39 3.30
CA LEU A 226 6.20 -29.72 3.25
C LEU A 226 7.33 -30.69 2.89
N LYS A 227 7.27 -31.94 3.39
CA LYS A 227 8.21 -33.00 3.01
C LYS A 227 8.14 -33.33 1.52
N LYS A 228 6.95 -33.40 0.93
CA LYS A 228 6.79 -33.60 -0.52
C LYS A 228 7.42 -32.46 -1.32
N VAL A 229 7.23 -31.21 -0.89
CA VAL A 229 7.84 -30.04 -1.54
C VAL A 229 9.37 -30.10 -1.43
N LEU A 230 9.89 -30.39 -0.24
CA LEU A 230 11.33 -30.45 0.00
C LEU A 230 12.00 -31.55 -0.85
N VAL A 231 11.39 -32.74 -0.93
CA VAL A 231 11.90 -33.84 -1.77
C VAL A 231 11.85 -33.46 -3.25
N TYR A 232 10.77 -32.83 -3.70
CA TYR A 232 10.64 -32.36 -5.09
C TYR A 232 11.77 -31.39 -5.46
N ILE A 233 12.09 -30.43 -4.59
CA ILE A 233 13.18 -29.48 -4.84
C ILE A 233 14.55 -30.16 -4.77
N LYS A 234 14.81 -31.01 -3.76
CA LYS A 234 16.09 -31.72 -3.60
C LYS A 234 16.42 -32.68 -4.75
N ASN A 235 15.40 -33.22 -5.42
CA ASN A 235 15.60 -34.15 -6.53
C ASN A 235 15.77 -33.45 -7.88
N ASN A 236 15.63 -32.12 -7.93
CA ASN A 236 15.89 -31.36 -9.15
C ASN A 236 17.40 -31.21 -9.36
N SER A 237 17.86 -31.36 -10.61
CA SER A 237 19.28 -31.25 -10.97
C SER A 237 19.89 -29.89 -10.64
N LEU A 238 19.10 -28.83 -10.59
CA LEU A 238 19.54 -27.47 -10.25
C LEU A 238 19.75 -27.26 -8.74
N SER A 239 19.37 -28.24 -7.90
CA SER A 239 19.45 -28.11 -6.44
C SER A 239 20.83 -28.32 -5.84
N GLU A 240 21.79 -28.80 -6.64
CA GLU A 240 23.15 -29.12 -6.22
C GLU A 240 23.80 -28.03 -5.34
N PRO A 241 23.77 -26.73 -5.72
CA PRO A 241 24.45 -25.70 -4.95
C PRO A 241 23.82 -25.40 -3.58
N PHE A 242 22.61 -25.93 -3.34
CA PHE A 242 21.81 -25.67 -2.15
C PHE A 242 21.73 -26.88 -1.23
N LEU A 243 22.30 -28.03 -1.60
CA LEU A 243 22.14 -29.28 -0.84
C LEU A 243 22.74 -29.19 0.55
N THR A 244 23.84 -28.47 0.70
CA THR A 244 24.62 -28.32 1.94
C THR A 244 24.98 -26.85 2.19
N PRO A 245 25.35 -26.47 3.43
CA PRO A 245 25.82 -25.11 3.71
C PRO A 245 27.02 -24.75 2.84
N VAL A 246 27.13 -23.46 2.46
CA VAL A 246 28.29 -22.93 1.74
C VAL A 246 29.56 -23.11 2.59
N ASP A 247 30.65 -23.59 1.98
CA ASP A 247 31.92 -23.80 2.70
C ASP A 247 32.41 -22.47 3.30
N LYS A 248 32.90 -22.50 4.54
CA LYS A 248 33.49 -21.35 5.23
C LYS A 248 34.71 -20.78 4.51
N LYS A 249 35.33 -21.57 3.62
CA LYS A 249 36.44 -21.14 2.77
C LYS A 249 36.03 -20.18 1.65
N VAL A 250 34.74 -20.04 1.34
CA VAL A 250 34.26 -19.09 0.33
C VAL A 250 34.47 -17.66 0.85
N PRO A 251 35.37 -16.86 0.24
CA PRO A 251 35.72 -15.54 0.76
C PRO A 251 34.52 -14.60 0.82
N GLY A 252 34.38 -13.87 1.92
CA GLY A 252 33.34 -12.83 2.11
C GLY A 252 31.91 -13.34 2.28
N TYR A 253 31.62 -14.65 2.11
CA TYR A 253 30.26 -15.17 2.15
C TYR A 253 29.58 -14.94 3.51
N TYR A 254 30.23 -15.36 4.60
CA TYR A 254 29.68 -15.24 5.95
C TYR A 254 29.77 -13.81 6.52
N GLU A 255 30.53 -12.92 5.88
CA GLU A 255 30.57 -11.50 6.22
C GLU A 255 29.37 -10.77 5.61
N LEU A 256 29.05 -11.09 4.35
CA LEU A 256 27.94 -10.50 3.60
C LEU A 256 26.59 -11.11 3.99
N ILE A 257 26.49 -12.44 4.05
CA ILE A 257 25.25 -13.17 4.28
C ILE A 257 25.05 -13.43 5.78
N LYS A 258 24.16 -12.65 6.39
CA LYS A 258 23.89 -12.69 7.85
C LYS A 258 23.18 -13.96 8.33
N TYR A 259 22.35 -14.55 7.49
CA TYR A 259 21.54 -15.73 7.86
C TYR A 259 21.63 -16.81 6.77
N PRO A 260 22.76 -17.55 6.70
CA PRO A 260 22.94 -18.66 5.76
C PRO A 260 21.83 -19.69 5.87
N MET A 261 21.45 -20.30 4.75
CA MET A 261 20.41 -21.32 4.70
C MET A 261 20.68 -22.28 3.54
N ASP A 262 20.34 -23.56 3.73
CA ASP A 262 20.56 -24.65 2.79
C ASP A 262 19.52 -25.78 3.01
N LEU A 263 19.39 -26.67 2.02
CA LEU A 263 18.40 -27.75 2.03
C LEU A 263 18.67 -28.80 3.11
N SER A 264 19.92 -29.03 3.55
CA SER A 264 20.21 -29.94 4.67
C SER A 264 19.72 -29.37 6.00
N THR A 265 19.89 -28.07 6.22
CA THR A 265 19.38 -27.35 7.39
C THR A 265 17.86 -27.34 7.40
N ILE A 266 17.23 -27.04 6.27
CA ILE A 266 15.77 -27.10 6.11
C ILE A 266 15.25 -28.53 6.34
N THR A 267 15.96 -29.56 5.86
CA THR A 267 15.63 -30.97 6.13
C THR A 267 15.62 -31.27 7.63
N LYS A 268 16.67 -30.85 8.36
CA LYS A 268 16.76 -31.06 9.81
C LYS A 268 15.64 -30.35 10.56
N ARG A 269 15.36 -29.09 10.19
CA ARG A 269 14.27 -28.30 10.78
C ARG A 269 12.92 -28.97 10.57
N LEU A 270 12.65 -29.45 9.37
CA LEU A 270 11.41 -30.16 9.07
C LEU A 270 11.26 -31.44 9.91
N SER A 271 12.32 -32.26 10.00
CA SER A 271 12.31 -33.48 10.83
C SER A 271 12.15 -33.21 12.32
N SER A 272 12.58 -32.04 12.80
CA SER A 272 12.43 -31.63 14.21
C SER A 272 11.07 -31.00 14.55
N GLY A 273 10.15 -30.89 13.59
CA GLY A 273 8.85 -30.25 13.81
C GLY A 273 8.90 -28.71 13.88
N TYR A 274 9.98 -28.09 13.41
CA TYR A 274 10.16 -26.63 13.46
C TYR A 274 9.12 -25.85 12.65
N TYR A 275 8.65 -26.41 11.53
CA TYR A 275 7.71 -25.75 10.62
C TYR A 275 6.25 -25.98 11.03
N VAL A 276 5.83 -25.37 12.13
CA VAL A 276 4.44 -25.40 12.63
C VAL A 276 3.46 -24.60 11.76
N THR A 277 3.98 -23.80 10.82
CA THR A 277 3.18 -23.11 9.79
C THR A 277 3.93 -23.14 8.46
N ARG A 278 3.19 -23.16 7.33
CA ARG A 278 3.79 -23.08 5.99
C ARG A 278 4.66 -21.82 5.79
N LYS A 279 4.30 -20.70 6.44
CA LYS A 279 5.01 -19.42 6.33
C LYS A 279 6.46 -19.51 6.81
N LEU A 280 6.73 -20.28 7.86
CA LEU A 280 8.09 -20.53 8.35
C LEU A 280 8.94 -21.28 7.30
N PHE A 281 8.36 -22.28 6.64
CA PHE A 281 9.04 -23.02 5.58
C PHE A 281 9.31 -22.14 4.36
N ILE A 282 8.32 -21.35 3.93
CA ILE A 282 8.46 -20.38 2.83
C ILE A 282 9.58 -19.39 3.12
N ALA A 283 9.66 -18.87 4.35
CA ALA A 283 10.68 -17.91 4.73
C ALA A 283 12.10 -18.47 4.62
N ASP A 284 12.35 -19.72 5.04
CA ASP A 284 13.67 -20.34 4.92
C ASP A 284 14.02 -20.68 3.45
N MET A 285 13.05 -21.20 2.67
CA MET A 285 13.24 -21.47 1.23
C MET A 285 13.58 -20.19 0.46
N LYS A 286 12.81 -19.11 0.67
CA LYS A 286 13.07 -17.81 0.05
C LYS A 286 14.40 -17.21 0.48
N ARG A 287 14.76 -17.34 1.76
CA ARG A 287 16.06 -16.86 2.26
C ARG A 287 17.22 -17.54 1.57
N MET A 288 17.15 -18.85 1.37
CA MET A 288 18.15 -19.62 0.63
C MET A 288 18.35 -19.07 -0.79
N PHE A 289 17.27 -18.86 -1.55
CA PHE A 289 17.34 -18.30 -2.91
C PHE A 289 17.84 -16.85 -2.94
N THR A 290 17.36 -16.01 -2.02
CA THR A 290 17.78 -14.60 -1.93
C THR A 290 19.25 -14.47 -1.54
N ASN A 291 19.73 -15.25 -0.58
CA ASN A 291 21.14 -15.27 -0.19
C ASN A 291 22.04 -15.61 -1.39
N CYS A 292 21.62 -16.60 -2.18
CA CYS A 292 22.35 -16.98 -3.39
C CYS A 292 22.45 -15.83 -4.39
N LYS A 293 21.35 -15.15 -4.70
CA LYS A 293 21.33 -13.98 -5.61
C LYS A 293 22.01 -12.74 -5.04
N THR A 294 22.11 -12.64 -3.71
CA THR A 294 22.79 -11.51 -3.05
C THR A 294 24.31 -11.66 -3.13
N PHE A 295 24.80 -12.89 -3.00
CA PHE A 295 26.24 -13.17 -3.02
C PHE A 295 26.79 -13.32 -4.44
N ASN A 296 26.02 -13.91 -5.36
CA ASN A 296 26.48 -14.23 -6.70
C ASN A 296 25.97 -13.22 -7.75
N PRO A 297 26.74 -12.96 -8.84
CA PRO A 297 26.28 -12.14 -9.96
C PRO A 297 24.97 -12.63 -10.57
N GLU A 298 24.16 -11.71 -11.12
CA GLU A 298 22.82 -12.02 -11.63
C GLU A 298 22.82 -13.04 -12.79
N ASP A 299 23.86 -13.04 -13.61
CA ASP A 299 24.07 -13.91 -14.78
C ASP A 299 24.80 -15.22 -14.45
N SER A 300 25.19 -15.41 -13.19
CA SER A 300 25.93 -16.61 -12.77
C SER A 300 25.07 -17.88 -12.77
N TYR A 301 25.73 -19.03 -12.90
CA TYR A 301 25.10 -20.35 -12.76
C TYR A 301 24.25 -20.46 -11.48
N TRP A 302 24.80 -20.02 -10.34
CA TRP A 302 24.12 -20.07 -9.04
C TRP A 302 22.86 -19.21 -8.98
N SER A 303 22.90 -17.98 -9.50
CA SER A 303 21.75 -17.09 -9.54
C SER A 303 20.65 -17.64 -10.46
N ASN A 304 21.02 -18.22 -11.60
CA ASN A 304 20.09 -18.89 -12.50
C ASN A 304 19.42 -20.11 -11.84
N CYS A 305 20.19 -20.95 -11.14
CA CYS A 305 19.64 -22.06 -10.34
C CYS A 305 18.67 -21.56 -9.26
N ALA A 306 18.99 -20.45 -8.56
CA ALA A 306 18.13 -19.88 -7.53
C ALA A 306 16.79 -19.38 -8.09
N VAL A 307 16.82 -18.70 -9.23
CA VAL A 307 15.61 -18.18 -9.89
C VAL A 307 14.70 -19.32 -10.33
N GLU A 308 15.26 -20.33 -11.00
CA GLU A 308 14.45 -21.42 -11.53
C GLU A 308 13.92 -22.34 -10.43
N LEU A 309 14.70 -22.63 -9.39
CA LEU A 309 14.21 -23.40 -8.24
C LEU A 309 13.16 -22.65 -7.43
N ASP A 310 13.27 -21.33 -7.29
CA ASP A 310 12.23 -20.52 -6.63
C ASP A 310 10.90 -20.58 -7.42
N ARG A 311 10.98 -20.56 -8.75
CA ARG A 311 9.81 -20.75 -9.63
C ARG A 311 9.18 -22.13 -9.42
N LEU A 312 9.98 -23.20 -9.45
CA LEU A 312 9.51 -24.57 -9.24
C LEU A 312 8.95 -24.79 -7.84
N PHE A 313 9.56 -24.18 -6.83
CA PHE A 313 9.08 -24.18 -5.45
C PHE A 313 7.68 -23.58 -5.34
N GLN A 314 7.46 -22.41 -5.93
CA GLN A 314 6.14 -21.76 -5.92
C GLN A 314 5.08 -22.59 -6.66
N ILE A 315 5.44 -23.20 -7.80
CA ILE A 315 4.54 -24.10 -8.53
C ILE A 315 4.13 -25.28 -7.64
N LYS A 316 5.11 -25.93 -6.98
CA LYS A 316 4.81 -27.10 -6.14
C LYS A 316 4.00 -26.74 -4.89
N MET A 317 4.24 -25.57 -4.32
CA MET A 317 3.46 -25.06 -3.18
C MET A 317 2.01 -24.75 -3.60
N LYS A 318 1.79 -24.15 -4.78
CA LYS A 318 0.45 -23.91 -5.34
C LYS A 318 -0.30 -25.21 -5.61
N GLU A 319 0.36 -26.21 -6.19
CA GLU A 319 -0.22 -27.54 -6.45
C GLU A 319 -0.77 -28.19 -5.17
N LEU A 320 -0.10 -27.97 -4.03
CA LEU A 320 -0.50 -28.51 -2.73
C LEU A 320 -1.40 -27.56 -1.92
N GLY A 321 -1.84 -26.44 -2.49
CA GLY A 321 -2.69 -25.46 -1.81
C GLY A 321 -2.00 -24.71 -0.66
N LEU A 322 -0.66 -24.64 -0.68
CA LEU A 322 0.15 -24.02 0.38
C LEU A 322 0.64 -22.60 0.04
N TRP A 323 0.12 -21.98 -1.02
CA TRP A 323 0.59 -20.69 -1.52
C TRP A 323 -0.58 -19.74 -1.77
N ASP A 324 -0.66 -18.69 -0.95
CA ASP A 324 -1.66 -17.63 -1.10
C ASP A 324 -1.19 -16.57 -2.11
N TYR A 325 -2.12 -15.92 -2.79
CA TYR A 325 -1.87 -14.86 -3.77
C TYR A 325 -1.52 -13.52 -3.12
#